data_AF-A0AAP0HTT8-F1
#
_entry.id   AF-A0AAP0HTT8-F1
#
_cell.length_a   1.000
_cell.length_b   1.000
_cell.length_c   1.000
_cell.angle_alpha   90.00
_cell.angle_beta   90.00
_cell.angle_gamma   90.00
#
_symmetry.space_group_name_H-M   'P 1'
#
loop_
_entity.id
_entity.type
_entity.pdbx_description
1 polymer ?
#
loop_
_entity_poly.entity_id
_entity_poly.type
_entity_poly.pdbx_seq_one_letter_code
_entity_poly.pdbx_strand_id
1 'polypeptide(L)'
;MQYHFRALVLLGRFLDMGPWAVDLALSVGIFPYVLKLLQTSATELRQILVFIWAKILALDKSCQVDLVKDAGHIYFIRFLDRIDAYPEHCAMAAFVLAVIVDMGIGF
;
A
#
# COMPACT_ATOMS: atom_id res chain seq x y z
N MET A 1 16.13 2.95 -15.37
CA MET A 1 15.22 1.91 -14.84
C MET A 1 15.56 1.41 -13.42
N GLN A 2 16.69 1.79 -12.78
CA GLN A 2 17.11 1.23 -11.47
C GLN A 2 16.85 2.14 -10.23
N TYR A 3 16.55 3.43 -10.44
CA TYR A 3 16.41 4.40 -9.34
C TYR A 3 15.07 4.32 -8.61
N HIS A 4 13.96 4.03 -9.32
CA HIS A 4 12.64 3.96 -8.71
C HIS A 4 12.52 2.83 -7.68
N PHE A 5 13.09 1.66 -7.97
CA PHE A 5 13.07 0.52 -7.05
C PHE A 5 13.83 0.84 -5.75
N ARG A 6 15.05 1.39 -5.86
CA ARG A 6 15.85 1.77 -4.68
C ARG A 6 15.19 2.87 -3.85
N ALA A 7 14.57 3.86 -4.49
CA ALA A 7 13.85 4.92 -3.79
C ALA A 7 12.65 4.35 -3.00
N LEU A 8 11.90 3.42 -3.60
CA LEU A 8 10.77 2.75 -2.92
C LEU A 8 11.23 1.86 -1.77
N VAL A 9 12.37 1.17 -1.91
CA VAL A 9 12.97 0.40 -0.81
C VAL A 9 13.41 1.31 0.35
N LEU A 10 14.04 2.46 0.03
CA LEU A 10 14.38 3.44 1.05
C LEU A 10 13.13 4.00 1.73
N LEU A 11 12.08 4.29 0.96
CA LEU A 11 10.81 4.76 1.50
C LEU A 11 10.18 3.71 2.42
N GLY A 12 10.16 2.44 2.02
CA GLY A 12 9.69 1.35 2.87
C GLY A 12 10.45 1.27 4.19
N ARG A 13 11.79 1.38 4.16
CA ARG A 13 12.61 1.45 5.38
C ARG A 13 12.35 2.70 6.21
N PHE A 14 12.08 3.83 5.57
CA PHE A 14 11.73 5.07 6.26
C PHE A 14 10.40 4.92 7.00
N LEU A 15 9.36 4.40 6.33
CA LEU A 15 8.05 4.11 6.92
C LEU A 15 8.13 3.07 8.04
N ASP A 16 9.11 2.17 7.99
CA ASP A 16 9.34 1.17 9.04
C ASP A 16 9.92 1.75 10.34
N MET A 17 10.49 2.97 10.31
CA MET A 17 11.00 3.64 11.52
C MET A 17 9.90 4.03 12.52
N GLY A 18 8.63 4.02 12.09
CA GLY A 18 7.48 4.22 12.97
C GLY A 18 6.39 5.11 12.38
N PRO A 19 5.30 5.31 13.14
CA PRO A 19 4.14 6.08 12.69
C PRO A 19 4.48 7.54 12.36
N TRP A 20 5.46 8.14 13.04
CA TRP A 20 5.95 9.48 12.76
C TRP A 20 6.51 9.64 11.34
N ALA A 21 7.13 8.60 10.79
CA ALA A 21 7.71 8.63 9.45
C ALA A 21 6.60 8.53 8.38
N VAL A 22 5.54 7.77 8.67
CA VAL A 22 4.36 7.68 7.80
C VAL A 22 3.63 9.04 7.75
N ASP A 23 3.44 9.67 8.90
CA ASP A 23 2.83 11.01 9.01
C ASP A 23 3.62 12.07 8.22
N LEU A 24 4.96 12.04 8.33
CA LEU A 24 5.85 12.93 7.57
C LEU A 24 5.77 12.67 6.07
N ALA A 25 5.73 11.40 5.64
CA ALA A 25 5.65 11.04 4.23
C ALA A 25 4.30 11.43 3.60
N LEU A 26 3.20 11.32 4.36
CA LEU A 26 1.89 11.82 3.97
C LEU A 26 1.89 13.34 3.87
N SER A 27 2.50 14.05 4.83
CA SER A 27 2.66 15.50 4.82
C SER A 27 3.48 16.02 3.63
N VAL A 28 4.49 15.27 3.18
CA VAL A 28 5.27 15.57 1.96
C VAL A 28 4.46 15.34 0.67
N GLY A 29 3.32 14.65 0.75
CA GLY A 29 2.45 14.39 -0.40
C GLY A 29 2.89 13.21 -1.25
N ILE A 30 3.46 12.15 -0.64
CA ILE A 30 3.84 10.94 -1.39
C ILE A 30 2.64 10.11 -1.85
N PHE A 31 1.45 10.38 -1.27
CA PHE A 31 0.21 9.64 -1.51
C PHE A 31 -0.17 9.51 -3.00
N PRO A 32 -0.36 10.61 -3.77
CA PRO A 32 -0.71 10.52 -5.19
C PRO A 32 0.35 9.80 -6.05
N TYR A 33 1.61 9.79 -5.61
CA TYR A 33 2.68 9.07 -6.31
C TYR A 33 2.56 7.55 -6.12
N VAL A 34 2.37 7.10 -4.87
CA VAL A 34 2.16 5.67 -4.56
C VAL A 34 0.86 5.15 -5.19
N LEU A 35 -0.17 6.00 -5.24
CA LEU A 35 -1.44 5.67 -5.87
C LEU A 35 -1.32 5.53 -7.40
N LYS A 36 -0.57 6.41 -8.08
CA LYS A 36 -0.21 6.22 -9.49
C LYS A 36 0.64 4.96 -9.74
N LEU A 37 1.51 4.60 -8.80
CA LEU A 37 2.34 3.40 -8.91
C LEU A 37 1.52 2.10 -8.88
N LEU A 38 0.38 2.07 -8.19
CA LEU A 38 -0.56 0.94 -8.23
C LEU A 38 -1.06 0.69 -9.67
N GLN A 39 -1.31 1.75 -10.45
CA GLN A 39 -1.78 1.65 -11.83
C GLN A 39 -0.70 1.11 -12.78
N THR A 40 0.58 1.37 -12.51
CA THR A 40 1.69 0.97 -13.38
C THR A 40 1.99 -0.55 -13.37
N SER A 41 1.40 -1.33 -12.46
CA SER A 41 1.40 -2.80 -12.46
C SER A 41 2.77 -3.50 -12.61
N ALA A 42 3.87 -2.87 -12.19
CA ALA A 42 5.19 -3.48 -12.24
C ALA A 42 5.31 -4.63 -11.23
N THR A 43 5.66 -5.82 -11.70
CA THR A 43 5.64 -7.06 -10.90
C THR A 43 6.59 -7.06 -9.72
N GLU A 44 7.76 -6.43 -9.86
CA GLU A 44 8.77 -6.26 -8.79
C GLU A 44 8.36 -5.26 -7.72
N LEU A 45 7.53 -4.27 -8.08
CA LEU A 45 7.09 -3.23 -7.15
C LEU A 45 5.89 -3.66 -6.30
N ARG A 46 5.26 -4.80 -6.61
CA ARG A 46 4.04 -5.19 -5.91
C ARG A 46 4.25 -5.49 -4.44
N GLN A 47 5.33 -6.18 -4.12
CA GLN A 47 5.67 -6.53 -2.74
C GLN A 47 5.90 -5.27 -1.90
N ILE A 48 6.67 -4.30 -2.42
CA ILE A 48 6.94 -3.06 -1.70
C ILE A 48 5.70 -2.16 -1.61
N LEU A 49 4.86 -2.14 -2.65
CA LEU A 49 3.60 -1.39 -2.63
C LEU A 49 2.65 -1.93 -1.57
N VAL A 50 2.51 -3.25 -1.44
CA VAL A 50 1.70 -3.88 -0.39
C VAL A 50 2.22 -3.50 1.00
N PHE A 51 3.54 -3.52 1.20
CA PHE A 51 4.14 -3.10 2.47
C PHE A 51 3.87 -1.62 2.80
N ILE A 52 4.08 -0.72 1.84
CA ILE A 52 3.85 0.72 2.01
C ILE A 52 2.38 0.97 2.37
N TRP A 53 1.44 0.38 1.62
CA TRP A 53 0.01 0.54 1.86
C TRP A 53 -0.44 -0.03 3.20
N ALA A 54 0.09 -1.18 3.61
CA ALA A 54 -0.20 -1.75 4.92
C ALA A 54 0.23 -0.78 6.05
N LYS A 55 1.41 -0.14 5.92
CA LYS A 55 1.89 0.86 6.89
C LYS A 55 1.05 2.13 6.89
N ILE A 56 0.67 2.65 5.72
CA ILE A 56 -0.18 3.85 5.60
C ILE A 56 -1.54 3.59 6.24
N LEU A 57 -2.22 2.51 5.85
CA LEU A 57 -3.55 2.17 6.36
C LEU A 57 -3.55 1.76 7.85
N ALA A 58 -2.43 1.27 8.37
CA ALA A 58 -2.26 1.03 9.80
C ALA A 58 -2.24 2.34 10.62
N LEU A 59 -1.83 3.46 10.03
CA LEU A 59 -1.82 4.77 10.69
C LEU A 59 -3.08 5.58 10.39
N ASP A 60 -3.42 5.71 9.11
CA ASP A 60 -4.52 6.55 8.65
C ASP A 60 -5.48 5.76 7.74
N LYS A 61 -6.64 5.42 8.32
CA LYS A 61 -7.71 4.73 7.61
C LYS A 61 -8.44 5.63 6.62
N SER A 62 -8.33 6.96 6.71
CA SER A 62 -9.06 7.88 5.80
C SER A 62 -8.65 7.68 4.33
N CYS A 63 -7.38 7.30 4.11
CA CYS A 63 -6.78 6.98 2.82
C CYS A 63 -7.46 5.80 2.08
N GLN A 64 -8.26 4.99 2.77
CA GLN A 64 -9.03 3.90 2.14
C GLN A 64 -10.04 4.41 1.11
N VAL A 65 -10.63 5.60 1.35
CA VAL A 65 -11.67 6.17 0.49
C VAL A 65 -11.11 6.45 -0.90
N ASP A 66 -9.93 7.06 -0.96
CA ASP A 66 -9.27 7.36 -2.22
C ASP A 66 -8.78 6.09 -2.91
N LEU A 67 -8.33 5.09 -2.14
CA LEU A 67 -7.96 3.79 -2.69
C LEU A 67 -9.15 3.03 -3.30
N VAL A 68 -10.35 3.15 -2.74
CA VAL A 68 -11.58 2.59 -3.31
C VAL A 68 -12.01 3.37 -4.54
N LYS A 69 -11.99 4.70 -4.49
CA LYS A 69 -12.35 5.59 -5.61
C LYS A 69 -11.51 5.33 -6.86
N ASP A 70 -10.21 5.15 -6.71
CA ASP A 70 -9.29 4.87 -7.83
C ASP A 70 -9.18 3.38 -8.20
N ALA A 71 -10.10 2.53 -7.69
CA ALA A 71 -10.12 1.10 -7.93
C ALA A 71 -8.82 0.36 -7.53
N GLY A 72 -8.05 0.92 -6.60
CA GLY A 72 -6.80 0.34 -6.10
C GLY A 72 -7.01 -0.98 -5.35
N HIS A 73 -8.18 -1.20 -4.77
CA HIS A 73 -8.55 -2.47 -4.11
C HIS A 73 -8.44 -3.70 -5.04
N ILE A 74 -8.71 -3.53 -6.35
CA ILE A 74 -8.59 -4.60 -7.36
C ILE A 74 -7.14 -5.13 -7.43
N TYR A 75 -6.16 -4.26 -7.19
CA TYR A 75 -4.76 -4.64 -7.20
C TYR A 75 -4.44 -5.67 -6.11
N PHE A 76 -4.94 -5.45 -4.89
CA PHE A 76 -4.70 -6.34 -3.75
C PHE A 76 -5.47 -7.66 -3.90
N ILE A 77 -6.67 -7.62 -4.47
CA ILE A 77 -7.44 -8.83 -4.81
C ILE A 77 -6.66 -9.68 -5.82
N ARG A 78 -6.17 -9.06 -6.91
CA ARG A 78 -5.33 -9.75 -7.91
C ARG A 78 -3.98 -10.20 -7.38
N PHE A 79 -3.48 -9.57 -6.31
CA PHE A 79 -2.26 -10.00 -5.65
C PHE A 79 -2.49 -11.28 -4.84
N LEU A 80 -3.61 -11.37 -4.11
CA LEU A 80 -3.99 -12.57 -3.36
C LEU A 80 -4.35 -13.77 -4.25
N ASP A 81 -4.91 -13.50 -5.44
CA ASP A 81 -5.25 -14.56 -6.41
C ASP A 81 -4.00 -15.26 -7.00
N ARG A 82 -2.80 -14.71 -6.78
CA ARG A 82 -1.55 -15.33 -7.26
C ARG A 82 -1.04 -16.38 -6.28
N ILE A 83 -0.92 -17.60 -6.78
CA ILE A 83 -0.43 -18.79 -6.06
C ILE A 83 1.04 -18.64 -5.59
N ASP A 84 1.83 -17.77 -6.22
CA ASP A 84 3.28 -17.56 -5.94
C ASP A 84 3.60 -16.44 -4.91
N ALA A 85 2.59 -15.87 -4.25
CA ALA A 85 2.84 -14.78 -3.30
C ALA A 85 3.35 -15.31 -1.95
N TYR A 86 4.43 -14.71 -1.43
CA TYR A 86 4.96 -15.02 -0.10
C TYR A 86 3.88 -14.80 0.97
N PRO A 87 3.76 -15.70 1.97
CA PRO A 87 2.68 -15.67 2.95
C PRO A 87 2.63 -14.38 3.77
N GLU A 88 3.78 -13.76 4.05
CA GLU A 88 3.87 -12.47 4.73
C GLU A 88 3.21 -11.34 3.93
N HIS A 89 3.47 -11.28 2.61
CA HIS A 89 2.85 -10.29 1.74
C HIS A 89 1.37 -10.58 1.51
N CYS A 90 0.96 -11.85 1.49
CA CYS A 90 -0.45 -12.23 1.47
C CYS A 90 -1.17 -11.75 2.73
N ALA A 91 -0.58 -11.92 3.92
CA ALA A 91 -1.15 -11.42 5.17
C ALA A 91 -1.29 -9.90 5.15
N MET A 92 -0.30 -9.17 4.62
CA MET A 92 -0.37 -7.72 4.46
C MET A 92 -1.44 -7.28 3.45
N ALA A 93 -1.56 -7.97 2.31
CA ALA A 93 -2.60 -7.67 1.31
C ALA A 93 -4.01 -7.95 1.86
N ALA A 94 -4.18 -9.05 2.60
CA ALA A 94 -5.42 -9.36 3.30
C ALA A 94 -5.74 -8.34 4.39
N PHE A 95 -4.74 -7.86 5.13
CA PHE A 95 -4.91 -6.77 6.10
C PHE A 95 -5.37 -5.48 5.43
N VAL A 96 -4.73 -5.08 4.32
CA VAL A 96 -5.14 -3.91 3.54
C VAL A 96 -6.59 -4.03 3.08
N LEU A 97 -6.98 -5.18 2.53
CA LEU A 97 -8.37 -5.44 2.12
C LEU A 97 -9.34 -5.42 3.31
N ALA A 98 -8.96 -5.99 4.45
CA ALA A 98 -9.78 -5.96 5.65
C ALA A 98 -10.01 -4.52 6.13
N VAL A 99 -8.98 -3.67 6.14
CA VAL A 99 -9.11 -2.25 6.49
C VAL A 99 -10.02 -1.53 5.50
N ILE A 100 -9.87 -1.78 4.20
CA ILE A 100 -10.74 -1.19 3.17
C ILE A 100 -12.21 -1.57 3.40
N VAL A 101 -12.48 -2.83 3.79
CA VAL A 101 -13.83 -3.34 4.04
C VAL A 101 -14.40 -2.89 5.40
N ASP A 102 -13.55 -2.64 6.41
CA ASP A 102 -13.92 -2.13 7.75
C ASP A 102 -14.75 -0.84 7.68
N MET A 103 -14.56 -0.02 6.63
CA MET A 103 -15.37 1.18 6.41
C MET A 103 -16.87 0.90 6.15
N GLY A 104 -17.22 -0.30 5.68
CA GLY A 104 -18.60 -0.67 5.36
C GLY A 104 -19.51 -0.91 6.57
N ILE A 105 -18.99 -0.81 7.79
CA ILE A 105 -19.71 -1.17 9.03
C ILE A 105 -20.08 0.06 9.88
N GLY A 106 -19.66 1.27 9.47
CA GLY A 106 -20.08 2.52 10.11
C GLY A 106 -21.35 3.07 9.47
N PHE A 107 -22.51 2.57 9.90
CA PHE A 107 -23.80 3.26 9.75
C PHE A 107 -23.80 4.56 10.59
#